data_AF-A0A4R7CQ90-F1
#
_entry.id   AF-A0A4R7CQ90-F1
#
_cell.length_a   1.000
_cell.length_b   1.000
_cell.length_c   1.000
_cell.angle_alpha   90.00
_cell.angle_beta   90.00
_cell.angle_gamma   90.00
#
_symmetry.space_group_name_H-M   'P 1'
#
loop_
_entity.id
_entity.type
_entity.pdbx_description
1 polymer ?
#
loop_
_entity_poly.entity_id
_entity_poly.type
_entity_poly.pdbx_seq_one_letter_code
_entity_poly.pdbx_strand_id
1 'polypeptide(L)'
;MESKGYTISIILPNKISNYFRTLEIKTITDRTCSEAITLFGLERHLEFWRRPDPTYKRLKQLTRERDQLVQERTAVKNQLHAEQTEAEPNTNSLNRIKERIAVLQKQEKEVLTEIKLIVKEKLCT
;
A
#
# COMPACT_ATOMS: atom_id res chain seq x y z
N MET A 1 -16.86 11.59 6.38
CA MET A 1 -16.71 13.03 6.70
C MET A 1 -16.48 13.82 5.42
N GLU A 2 -15.49 13.44 4.59
CA GLU A 2 -15.32 14.03 3.24
C GLU A 2 -16.53 13.74 2.35
N SER A 3 -17.08 12.51 2.39
CA SER A 3 -18.34 12.14 1.70
C SER A 3 -19.57 12.92 2.14
N LYS A 4 -19.49 13.64 3.26
CA LYS A 4 -20.54 14.51 3.80
C LYS A 4 -20.24 16.00 3.50
N GLY A 5 -19.22 16.30 2.70
CA GLY A 5 -18.82 17.66 2.31
C GLY A 5 -17.93 18.40 3.32
N TYR A 6 -17.46 17.73 4.38
CA TYR A 6 -16.57 18.37 5.35
C TYR A 6 -15.14 18.40 4.85
N THR A 7 -14.50 19.55 5.02
CA THR A 7 -13.07 19.73 4.84
C THR A 7 -12.31 19.03 5.97
N ILE A 8 -11.36 18.17 5.63
CA ILE A 8 -10.56 17.41 6.58
C ILE A 8 -9.11 17.82 6.45
N SER A 9 -8.39 17.89 7.57
CA SER A 9 -6.94 17.99 7.60
C SER A 9 -6.38 16.90 8.52
N ILE A 10 -5.32 16.24 8.08
CA ILE A 10 -4.64 15.20 8.86
C ILE A 10 -3.33 15.79 9.38
N ILE A 11 -3.19 15.86 10.71
CA ILE A 11 -2.05 16.47 11.38
C ILE A 11 -1.35 15.41 12.23
N LEU A 12 -0.02 15.42 12.21
CA LEU A 12 0.78 14.58 13.08
C LEU A 12 0.60 15.00 14.56
N PRO A 13 0.41 14.06 15.50
CA PRO A 13 0.28 14.37 16.93
C PRO A 13 1.42 15.24 17.47
N ASN A 14 2.64 15.02 16.96
CA ASN A 14 3.82 15.79 17.34
C ASN A 14 3.69 17.29 17.01
N LYS A 15 3.02 17.66 15.90
CA LYS A 15 2.81 19.07 15.56
C LYS A 15 1.88 19.74 16.58
N ILE A 16 0.80 19.06 16.96
CA ILE A 16 -0.15 19.56 17.97
C ILE A 16 0.54 19.64 19.34
N SER A 17 1.30 18.62 19.73
CA SER A 17 2.06 18.62 20.99
C SER A 17 3.09 19.75 21.06
N ASN A 18 3.82 20.00 19.96
CA ASN A 18 4.78 21.12 19.90
C ASN A 18 4.07 22.47 19.99
N TYR A 19 2.93 22.64 19.33
CA TYR A 19 2.13 23.85 19.44
C TYR A 19 1.58 24.06 20.86
N PHE A 20 1.13 23.00 21.51
CA PHE A 20 0.67 23.07 22.89
C PHE A 20 1.76 23.59 23.83
N ARG A 21 3.03 23.22 23.60
CA ARG A 21 4.18 23.72 24.37
C ARG A 21 4.49 25.20 24.15
N THR A 22 4.06 25.78 23.04
CA THR A 22 4.21 27.23 22.81
C THR A 22 3.13 28.05 23.51
N LEU A 23 2.07 27.41 24.01
CA LEU A 23 1.02 28.06 24.80
C LEU A 23 1.43 28.07 26.28
N GLU A 24 1.14 29.15 27.00
CA GLU A 24 1.40 29.27 28.45
C GLU A 24 0.37 28.49 29.30
N ILE A 25 -0.09 27.34 28.82
CA ILE A 25 -1.09 26.50 29.49
C ILE A 25 -0.37 25.51 30.41
N LYS A 26 -0.61 25.63 31.72
CA LYS A 26 0.05 24.80 32.76
C LYS A 26 -0.71 23.50 33.10
N THR A 27 -1.87 23.28 32.49
CA THR A 27 -2.75 22.15 32.81
C THR A 27 -3.15 21.40 31.54
N ILE A 28 -3.08 20.07 31.58
CA ILE A 28 -3.49 19.20 30.46
C ILE A 28 -4.81 18.54 30.85
N THR A 29 -5.92 19.12 30.39
CA THR A 29 -7.29 18.58 30.48
C THR A 29 -7.89 18.46 29.08
N ASP A 30 -8.95 17.66 28.93
CA ASP A 30 -9.67 17.54 27.65
C ASP A 30 -10.13 18.90 27.10
N ARG A 31 -10.63 19.77 27.98
CA ARG A 31 -11.02 21.15 27.65
C ARG A 31 -9.85 21.95 27.07
N THR A 32 -8.74 22.06 27.79
CA THR A 32 -7.56 22.83 27.34
C THR A 32 -6.97 22.26 26.05
N CYS A 33 -7.03 20.94 25.86
CA CYS A 33 -6.59 20.29 24.63
C CYS A 33 -7.51 20.66 23.45
N SER A 34 -8.83 20.63 23.65
CA SER A 34 -9.81 20.99 22.61
C SER A 34 -9.68 22.46 22.17
N GLU A 35 -9.44 23.36 23.12
CA GLU A 35 -9.20 24.78 22.87
C GLU A 35 -7.90 24.98 22.06
N ALA A 36 -6.80 24.34 22.47
CA ALA A 36 -5.53 24.41 21.76
C ALA A 36 -5.59 23.83 20.35
N ILE A 37 -6.32 22.73 20.13
CA ILE A 37 -6.51 22.15 18.78
C ILE A 37 -7.34 23.09 17.89
N THR A 38 -8.37 23.73 18.46
CA THR A 38 -9.20 24.71 17.74
C THR A 38 -8.36 25.92 17.33
N LEU A 39 -7.58 26.47 18.25
CA LEU A 39 -6.69 27.60 17.99
C LEU A 39 -5.64 27.24 16.93
N PHE A 40 -5.03 26.05 17.04
CA PHE A 40 -4.11 25.54 16.03
C PHE A 40 -4.72 25.51 14.62
N GLY A 41 -5.98 25.05 14.51
CA GLY A 41 -6.70 24.99 13.25
C GLY A 41 -7.10 26.36 12.68
N LEU A 42 -7.29 27.36 13.53
CA LEU A 42 -7.61 28.74 13.12
C LEU A 42 -6.37 29.53 12.72
N GLU A 43 -5.27 29.37 13.46
CA GLU A 43 -4.04 30.14 13.25
C GLU A 43 -3.17 29.60 12.10
N ARG A 44 -3.18 28.27 11.87
CA ARG A 44 -2.30 27.64 10.90
C ARG A 44 -3.02 27.38 9.59
N HIS A 45 -2.32 27.60 8.48
CA HIS A 45 -2.74 27.08 7.19
C HIS A 45 -2.54 25.55 7.16
N LEU A 46 -3.64 24.83 7.32
CA LEU A 46 -3.66 23.38 7.24
C LEU A 46 -3.84 22.93 5.80
N GLU A 47 -3.05 21.94 5.39
CA GLU A 47 -3.30 21.25 4.14
C GLU A 47 -4.60 20.46 4.24
N PHE A 48 -5.50 20.70 3.30
CA PHE A 48 -6.73 19.92 3.19
C PHE A 48 -6.38 18.55 2.65
N TRP A 49 -6.65 17.55 3.47
CA TRP A 49 -6.57 16.18 3.05
C TRP A 49 -7.63 15.94 1.97
N ARG A 50 -7.17 15.46 0.82
CA ARG A 50 -8.03 14.98 -0.26
C ARG A 50 -7.82 13.49 -0.38
N ARG A 51 -8.89 12.75 -0.66
CA ARG A 51 -8.78 11.33 -0.95
C ARG A 51 -7.76 11.09 -2.06
N PRO A 52 -6.75 10.23 -1.83
CA PRO A 52 -5.80 9.88 -2.87
C PRO A 52 -6.53 9.23 -4.04
N ASP A 53 -6.02 9.49 -5.24
CA ASP A 53 -6.61 9.01 -6.49
C ASP A 53 -6.86 7.49 -6.42
N PRO A 54 -8.06 6.99 -6.74
CA PRO A 54 -8.37 5.56 -6.71
C PRO A 54 -7.39 4.72 -7.55
N THR A 55 -6.79 5.32 -8.57
CA THR A 55 -5.74 4.72 -9.40
C THR A 55 -4.52 4.30 -8.58
N TYR A 56 -4.12 5.12 -7.61
CA TYR A 56 -2.98 4.79 -6.75
C TYR A 56 -3.26 3.56 -5.88
N LYS A 57 -4.51 3.44 -5.39
CA LYS A 57 -4.94 2.26 -4.63
C LYS A 57 -4.89 1.00 -5.50
N ARG A 58 -5.39 1.08 -6.74
CA ARG A 58 -5.35 -0.04 -7.70
C ARG A 58 -3.93 -0.45 -8.05
N LEU A 59 -3.05 0.51 -8.36
CA LEU A 59 -1.63 0.24 -8.60
C LEU A 59 -0.98 -0.47 -7.42
N LYS A 60 -1.21 0.02 -6.19
CA LYS A 60 -0.65 -0.61 -4.98
C LYS A 60 -1.12 -2.05 -4.79
N GLN A 61 -2.36 -2.36 -5.17
CA GLN A 61 -2.89 -3.73 -5.12
C GLN A 61 -2.17 -4.62 -6.14
N LEU A 62 -2.08 -4.19 -7.40
CA LEU A 62 -1.43 -4.95 -8.47
C LEU A 62 0.06 -5.17 -8.22
N THR A 63 0.77 -4.17 -7.68
CA THR A 63 2.19 -4.33 -7.35
C THR A 63 2.40 -5.37 -6.24
N ARG A 64 1.51 -5.39 -5.24
CA ARG A 64 1.56 -6.41 -4.16
C ARG A 64 1.25 -7.81 -4.68
N GLU A 65 0.26 -7.93 -5.56
CA GLU A 65 -0.07 -9.19 -6.22
C GLU A 65 1.12 -9.73 -7.03
N ARG A 66 1.77 -8.86 -7.82
CA ARG A 66 3.00 -9.22 -8.54
C ARG A 66 4.08 -9.74 -7.58
N ASP A 67 4.32 -9.05 -6.47
CA ASP A 67 5.34 -9.46 -5.51
C ASP A 67 5.04 -10.86 -4.93
N GLN A 68 3.77 -11.15 -4.63
CA GLN A 68 3.32 -12.47 -4.18
C GLN A 68 3.56 -13.55 -5.25
N LEU A 69 3.19 -13.28 -6.51
CA LEU A 69 3.41 -14.21 -7.62
C LEU A 69 4.90 -14.50 -7.85
N VAL A 70 5.76 -13.49 -7.72
CA VAL A 70 7.22 -13.65 -7.87
C VAL A 70 7.79 -14.50 -6.73
N GLN A 71 7.34 -14.29 -5.50
CA GLN A 71 7.74 -15.08 -4.34
C GLN A 71 7.29 -16.54 -4.49
N GLU A 72 6.03 -16.77 -4.86
CA GLU A 72 5.49 -18.11 -5.09
C GLU A 72 6.24 -18.83 -6.21
N ARG A 73 6.47 -18.16 -7.35
CA ARG A 73 7.26 -18.72 -8.46
C ARG A 73 8.66 -19.13 -8.01
N THR A 74 9.28 -18.36 -7.12
CA THR A 74 10.60 -18.67 -6.58
C THR A 74 10.55 -19.90 -5.68
N ALA A 75 9.55 -20.01 -4.81
CA ALA A 75 9.32 -21.18 -3.98
C ALA A 75 9.08 -22.45 -4.81
N VAL A 76 8.24 -22.37 -5.84
CA VAL A 76 7.95 -23.52 -6.73
C VAL A 76 9.18 -23.92 -7.56
N LYS A 77 10.02 -22.97 -7.97
CA LYS A 77 11.31 -23.28 -8.62
C LYS A 77 12.28 -23.99 -7.69
N ASN A 78 12.34 -23.57 -6.42
CA ASN A 78 13.15 -24.24 -5.42
C ASN A 78 12.64 -25.67 -5.16
N GLN A 79 11.32 -25.86 -5.11
CA GLN A 79 10.71 -27.18 -5.04
C GLN A 79 11.09 -28.03 -6.26
N LEU A 80 11.01 -27.48 -7.48
CA LEU A 80 11.41 -28.18 -8.69
C LEU A 80 12.86 -28.66 -8.59
N HIS A 81 13.76 -27.81 -8.13
CA HIS A 81 15.17 -28.17 -7.96
C HIS A 81 15.36 -29.28 -6.93
N ALA A 82 14.65 -29.24 -5.80
CA ALA A 82 14.71 -30.30 -4.78
C ALA A 82 14.27 -31.66 -5.35
N GLU A 83 13.11 -31.71 -6.02
CA GLU A 83 12.60 -32.96 -6.60
C GLU A 83 13.45 -33.47 -7.76
N GLN A 84 14.16 -32.60 -8.48
CA GLN A 84 15.11 -33.02 -9.52
C GLN A 84 16.40 -33.63 -8.96
N THR A 85 16.76 -33.27 -7.72
CA THR A 85 17.98 -33.74 -7.06
C THR A 85 17.73 -35.03 -6.27
N GLU A 86 16.47 -35.42 -6.08
CA GLU A 86 16.09 -36.66 -5.41
C GLU A 86 16.58 -37.90 -6.19
N ALA A 87 16.85 -38.99 -5.46
CA ALA A 87 17.36 -40.23 -6.05
C ALA A 87 16.35 -40.93 -6.97
N GLU A 88 15.05 -40.79 -6.71
CA GLU A 88 13.96 -41.40 -7.50
C GLU A 88 12.86 -40.37 -7.84
N PRO A 89 13.13 -39.44 -8.76
CA PRO A 89 12.21 -38.36 -9.06
C PRO A 89 10.95 -38.85 -9.78
N ASN A 90 9.77 -38.48 -9.27
CA ASN A 90 8.52 -38.74 -9.96
C ASN A 90 8.32 -37.78 -11.14
N THR A 91 8.42 -38.30 -12.37
CA THR A 91 8.29 -37.53 -13.62
C THR A 91 6.96 -36.78 -13.73
N ASN A 92 5.86 -37.36 -13.24
CA ASN A 92 4.55 -36.71 -13.25
C ASN A 92 4.49 -35.53 -12.28
N SER A 93 5.16 -35.63 -11.12
CA SER A 93 5.26 -34.52 -10.17
C SER A 93 6.09 -33.38 -10.74
N LEU A 94 7.22 -33.67 -11.38
CA LEU A 94 8.04 -32.66 -12.06
C LEU A 94 7.26 -31.92 -13.15
N ASN A 95 6.45 -32.62 -13.95
CA ASN A 95 5.61 -32.01 -14.97
C ASN A 95 4.58 -31.06 -14.36
N ARG A 96 3.87 -31.49 -13.30
CA ARG A 96 2.91 -30.62 -12.58
C ARG A 96 3.58 -29.38 -11.99
N ILE A 97 4.79 -29.50 -11.45
CA ILE A 97 5.54 -28.35 -10.90
C ILE A 97 5.92 -27.36 -12.02
N LYS A 98 6.36 -27.86 -13.19
CA LYS A 98 6.64 -27.03 -14.36
C LYS A 98 5.39 -26.30 -14.87
N GLU A 99 4.24 -26.99 -14.92
CA GLU A 99 2.96 -26.38 -15.28
C GLU A 99 2.57 -25.26 -14.32
N ARG A 100 2.73 -25.45 -13.01
CA ARG A 100 2.51 -24.39 -12.01
C ARG A 100 3.40 -23.18 -12.25
N ILE A 101 4.69 -23.39 -12.54
CA ILE A 101 5.61 -22.29 -12.88
C ILE A 101 5.12 -21.52 -14.11
N ALA A 102 4.65 -22.22 -15.14
CA ALA A 102 4.14 -21.60 -16.37
C ALA A 102 2.88 -20.75 -16.11
N VAL A 103 1.97 -21.23 -15.26
CA VAL A 103 0.79 -20.47 -14.83
C VAL A 103 1.19 -19.19 -14.09
N LEU A 104 2.10 -19.29 -13.11
CA LEU A 104 2.57 -18.13 -12.35
C LEU A 104 3.27 -17.10 -13.24
N GLN A 105 4.07 -17.54 -14.22
CA GLN A 105 4.69 -16.66 -15.22
C GLN A 105 3.67 -15.96 -16.12
N LYS A 106 2.58 -16.64 -16.47
CA LYS A 106 1.49 -16.04 -17.25
C LYS A 106 0.78 -14.96 -16.44
N GLN A 107 0.40 -15.26 -15.21
CA GLN A 107 -0.27 -14.30 -14.31
C GLN A 107 0.62 -13.07 -14.03
N GLU A 108 1.92 -13.27 -13.79
CA GLU A 108 2.87 -12.17 -13.61
C GLU A 108 2.90 -11.22 -14.83
N LYS A 109 2.84 -11.78 -16.05
CA LYS A 109 2.78 -10.98 -17.29
C LYS A 109 1.46 -10.22 -17.41
N GLU A 110 0.34 -10.85 -17.07
CA GLU A 110 -0.99 -10.23 -17.08
C GLU A 110 -1.06 -9.02 -16.13
N VAL A 111 -0.57 -9.18 -14.90
CA VAL A 111 -0.48 -8.09 -13.91
C VAL A 111 0.45 -6.97 -14.42
N LEU A 112 1.59 -7.31 -15.02
CA LEU A 112 2.49 -6.32 -15.64
C LEU A 112 1.83 -5.54 -16.78
N THR A 113 1.04 -6.20 -17.63
CA THR A 113 0.30 -5.52 -18.69
C THR A 113 -0.77 -4.59 -18.11
N GLU A 114 -1.49 -5.01 -17.07
CA GLU A 114 -2.50 -4.16 -16.42
C GLU A 114 -1.87 -2.92 -15.78
N ILE A 115 -0.74 -3.08 -15.08
CA ILE A 115 0.01 -1.95 -14.50
C ILE A 115 0.43 -0.96 -15.60
N LYS A 116 0.95 -1.45 -16.74
CA LYS A 116 1.37 -0.58 -17.86
C LYS A 116 0.19 0.19 -18.46
N LEU A 117 -0.98 -0.44 -18.58
CA LEU A 117 -2.19 0.22 -19.08
C LEU A 117 -2.61 1.36 -18.14
N ILE A 118 -2.67 1.09 -16.83
CA ILE A 118 -3.06 2.10 -15.83
C ILE A 118 -2.08 3.29 -15.82
N VAL A 119 -0.77 3.02 -15.95
CA VAL A 119 0.24 4.09 -16.02
C VAL A 119 0.09 4.90 -17.30
N LYS A 120 -0.18 4.26 -18.43
CA LYS A 120 -0.41 4.94 -19.72
C LYS A 120 -1.65 5.82 -19.69
N GLU A 121 -2.76 5.33 -19.13
CA GLU A 121 -4.00 6.09 -18.95
C GLU A 121 -3.75 7.38 -18.16
N LYS A 122 -2.93 7.32 -17.11
CA LYS A 122 -2.57 8.48 -16.29
C LYS A 122 -1.61 9.47 -16.94
N LEU A 123 -0.76 9.03 -17.87
CA LEU A 123 0.17 9.92 -18.58
C LEU A 123 -0.49 10.67 -19.74
N CYS A 124 -1.65 10.21 -20.22
CA CYS A 124 -2.39 10.84 -21.32
C CYS A 124 -3.48 11.82 -20.86
N THR A 125 -3.75 11.92 -19.56
CA THR A 125 -4.70 12.87 -18.93
C THR A 125 -3.96 13.94 -18.15
#